data_AF-A0A5C4L9J9-F1
#
_entry.id   AF-A0A5C4L9J9-F1
#
_cell.length_a   1.000
_cell.length_b   1.000
_cell.length_c   1.000
_cell.angle_alpha   90.00
_cell.angle_beta   90.00
_cell.angle_gamma   90.00
#
_symmetry.space_group_name_H-M   'P 1'
#
loop_
_entity.id
_entity.type
_entity.pdbx_description
1 polymer ?
#
loop_
_entity_poly.entity_id
_entity_poly.type
_entity_poly.pdbx_seq_one_letter_code
_entity_poly.pdbx_strand_id
1 'polypeptide(L)'
;MKQGITEAYKTLLLRVARKPRSPAHRNRLPEWVLVPDWPVPKGAKASLREVTLNNGLHYQGLALIPPRSRLREGLDAHFDTHQALYTRGAVARIHAEPITETPRRAAFYLFKSLQRRRADFDSVIILPRVISELEDSVEVRGVH
;
A
#
# COMPACT_ATOMS: atom_id res chain seq x y z
N MET A 1 1.41 5.60 -10.08
CA MET A 1 0.91 4.92 -8.85
C MET A 1 1.99 4.18 -8.03
N LYS A 2 2.67 3.12 -8.54
CA LYS A 2 3.63 2.30 -7.77
C LYS A 2 4.69 3.09 -6.97
N GLN A 3 5.28 4.12 -7.58
CA GLN A 3 6.24 5.00 -6.90
C GLN A 3 5.61 5.74 -5.72
N GLY A 4 4.40 6.29 -5.88
CA GLY A 4 3.69 6.99 -4.80
C GLY A 4 3.35 6.05 -3.63
N ILE A 5 2.95 4.80 -3.91
CA ILE A 5 2.76 3.76 -2.89
C ILE A 5 4.06 3.49 -2.14
N THR A 6 5.17 3.37 -2.88
CA THR A 6 6.50 3.13 -2.29
C THR A 6 6.93 4.28 -1.37
N GLU A 7 6.69 5.53 -1.78
CA GLU A 7 6.99 6.70 -0.95
C GLU A 7 6.07 6.79 0.28
N ALA A 8 4.78 6.49 0.14
CA ALA A 8 3.86 6.40 1.27
C ALA A 8 4.31 5.33 2.28
N TYR A 9 4.72 4.16 1.81
CA TYR A 9 5.26 3.09 2.64
C TYR A 9 6.57 3.50 3.35
N LYS A 10 7.51 4.16 2.65
CA LYS A 10 8.73 4.71 3.26
C LYS A 10 8.42 5.72 4.36
N THR A 11 7.43 6.60 4.14
CA THR A 11 6.96 7.53 5.17
C THR A 11 6.43 6.78 6.40
N LEU A 12 5.60 5.74 6.21
CA LEU A 12 5.06 4.93 7.30
C LEU A 12 6.19 4.18 8.06
N LEU A 13 7.16 3.63 7.34
CA LEU A 13 8.30 2.90 7.92
C LEU A 13 9.01 3.72 9.00
N LEU A 14 9.22 5.01 8.77
CA LEU A 14 9.88 5.93 9.72
C LEU A 14 9.03 6.20 10.98
N ARG A 15 7.72 5.95 10.91
CA ARG A 15 6.77 6.07 12.03
C ARG A 15 6.58 4.77 12.79
N VAL A 16 6.67 3.63 12.11
CA VAL A 16 6.48 2.30 12.72
C VAL A 16 7.78 1.79 13.36
N ALA A 17 8.93 1.96 12.70
CA ALA A 17 10.21 1.39 13.13
C ALA A 17 11.22 2.47 13.55
N ARG A 18 12.09 2.14 14.52
CA ARG A 18 13.21 3.01 14.91
C ARG A 18 14.40 2.90 13.96
N LYS A 19 14.71 1.67 13.51
CA LYS A 19 15.84 1.35 12.63
C LYS A 19 15.36 0.54 11.41
N PRO A 20 14.58 1.14 10.50
CA PRO A 20 13.93 0.41 9.40
C PRO A 20 14.90 -0.23 8.39
N ARG A 21 16.15 0.26 8.31
CA ARG A 21 17.19 -0.29 7.43
C ARG A 21 18.07 -1.36 8.08
N SER A 22 17.86 -1.68 9.37
CA SER A 22 18.66 -2.67 10.06
C SER A 22 18.15 -4.09 9.73
N PRO A 23 19.00 -5.02 9.26
CA PRO A 23 18.61 -6.39 8.97
C PRO A 23 17.93 -7.08 10.17
N ALA A 24 18.42 -6.84 11.39
CA ALA A 24 17.86 -7.38 12.63
C ALA A 24 16.42 -6.91 12.93
N HIS A 25 15.95 -5.85 12.28
CA HIS A 25 14.62 -5.28 12.47
C HIS A 25 13.65 -5.61 11.34
N ARG A 26 14.05 -6.44 10.36
CA ARG A 26 13.23 -6.76 9.18
C ARG A 26 11.90 -7.41 9.54
N ASN A 27 11.89 -8.32 10.52
CA ASN A 27 10.69 -8.99 11.01
C ASN A 27 9.80 -8.07 11.89
N ARG A 28 10.13 -6.78 11.99
CA ARG A 28 9.39 -5.74 12.73
C ARG A 28 9.02 -4.57 11.83
N LEU A 29 8.98 -4.80 10.52
CA LEU A 29 8.50 -3.83 9.55
C LEU A 29 7.01 -4.06 9.28
N PRO A 30 6.25 -3.01 8.93
CA PRO A 30 4.90 -3.18 8.44
C PRO A 30 4.92 -3.92 7.10
N GLU A 31 3.95 -4.78 6.84
CA GLU A 31 3.83 -5.51 5.57
C GLU A 31 2.59 -5.05 4.82
N TRP A 32 2.74 -4.70 3.55
CA TRP A 32 1.62 -4.33 2.67
C TRP A 32 1.51 -5.32 1.53
N VAL A 33 0.30 -5.83 1.28
CA VAL A 33 -0.02 -6.65 0.11
C VAL A 33 -1.16 -5.96 -0.62
N LEU A 34 -0.85 -5.30 -1.73
CA LEU A 34 -1.75 -4.42 -2.46
C LEU A 34 -2.00 -4.92 -3.87
N VAL A 35 -3.23 -4.76 -4.34
CA VAL A 35 -3.66 -5.14 -5.68
C VAL A 35 -4.37 -3.96 -6.34
N PRO A 36 -4.18 -3.76 -7.65
CA PRO A 36 -4.99 -2.83 -8.42
C PRO A 36 -6.49 -3.03 -8.19
N ASP A 37 -7.19 -1.93 -7.93
CA ASP A 37 -8.65 -1.89 -7.96
C ASP A 37 -9.09 -0.72 -8.83
N TRP A 38 -10.15 -0.96 -9.60
CA TRP A 38 -10.77 0.06 -10.43
C TRP A 38 -12.13 0.39 -9.87
N PRO A 39 -12.50 1.67 -9.83
CA PRO A 39 -13.80 2.09 -9.34
C PRO A 39 -14.87 1.41 -10.18
N VAL A 40 -15.72 0.66 -9.50
CA VAL A 40 -17.00 0.27 -10.09
C VAL A 40 -17.87 1.52 -10.04
N PRO A 41 -18.58 1.89 -11.13
CA PRO A 41 -19.51 3.01 -11.10
C PRO A 41 -20.50 2.82 -9.96
N LYS A 42 -20.27 3.53 -8.86
CA LYS A 42 -21.21 3.65 -7.75
C LYS A 42 -21.72 5.08 -7.85
N GLY A 43 -23.02 5.29 -7.82
CA GLY A 43 -23.65 6.62 -7.92
C GLY A 43 -23.29 7.62 -6.81
N ALA A 44 -22.22 7.39 -6.05
CA ALA A 44 -21.64 8.31 -5.08
C ALA A 44 -20.61 9.22 -5.77
N LYS A 45 -20.61 10.50 -5.38
CA LYS A 45 -19.69 11.53 -5.89
C LYS A 45 -18.26 11.28 -5.38
N ALA A 46 -17.51 10.41 -6.03
CA ALA A 46 -16.05 10.47 -5.95
C ALA A 46 -15.60 11.81 -6.54
N SER A 47 -14.57 12.44 -5.98
CA SER A 47 -14.11 13.72 -6.53
C SER A 47 -13.60 13.50 -7.95
N LEU A 48 -13.88 14.43 -8.88
CA LEU A 48 -13.40 14.33 -10.27
C LEU A 48 -11.88 14.10 -10.33
N ARG A 49 -11.14 14.69 -9.37
CA ARG A 49 -9.70 14.49 -9.22
C ARG A 49 -9.34 13.04 -8.91
N GLU A 50 -10.03 12.37 -7.99
CA GLU A 50 -9.77 10.95 -7.68
C GLU A 50 -10.09 10.02 -8.87
N VAL A 51 -11.15 10.31 -9.63
CA VAL A 51 -11.55 9.52 -10.80
C VAL A 51 -10.61 9.75 -11.99
N THR A 52 -10.08 10.97 -12.16
CA THR A 52 -9.21 11.33 -13.28
C THR A 52 -7.73 11.02 -13.02
N LEU A 53 -7.28 11.05 -11.77
CA LEU A 53 -5.89 10.79 -11.42
C LEU A 53 -5.54 9.31 -11.61
N ASN A 54 -4.53 9.02 -12.43
CA ASN A 54 -4.17 7.67 -12.90
C ASN A 54 -5.35 6.91 -13.57
N ASN A 55 -6.26 7.59 -14.28
CA ASN A 55 -7.45 6.96 -14.89
C ASN A 55 -8.32 6.19 -13.88
N GLY A 56 -8.38 6.68 -12.63
CA GLY A 56 -9.12 6.05 -11.55
C GLY A 56 -8.47 4.77 -11.02
N LEU A 57 -7.22 4.48 -11.37
CA LEU A 57 -6.50 3.33 -10.81
C LEU A 57 -6.21 3.57 -9.33
N HIS A 58 -6.81 2.73 -8.47
CA HIS A 58 -6.52 2.67 -7.05
C HIS A 58 -5.79 1.36 -6.71
N TYR A 59 -5.25 1.28 -5.50
CA TYR A 59 -4.76 0.04 -4.93
C TYR A 59 -5.47 -0.19 -3.61
N GLN A 60 -5.96 -1.41 -3.42
CA GLN A 60 -6.53 -1.87 -2.15
C GLN A 60 -5.73 -3.08 -1.66
N GLY A 61 -5.76 -3.36 -0.37
CA GLY A 61 -5.07 -4.53 0.14
C GLY A 61 -4.95 -4.58 1.64
N LEU A 62 -4.08 -5.46 2.10
CA LEU A 62 -3.83 -5.71 3.51
C LEU A 62 -2.61 -4.89 3.96
N ALA A 63 -2.71 -4.31 5.16
CA ALA A 63 -1.59 -3.70 5.86
C ALA A 63 -1.46 -4.35 7.24
N LEU A 64 -0.35 -5.06 7.46
CA LEU A 64 -0.02 -5.67 8.74
C LEU A 64 0.94 -4.75 9.47
N ILE A 65 0.56 -4.31 10.67
CA ILE A 65 1.42 -3.51 11.54
C ILE A 65 1.96 -4.41 12.65
N PRO A 66 3.28 -4.43 12.89
CA PRO A 66 3.86 -5.25 13.94
C PRO A 66 3.31 -4.82 15.32
N PRO A 67 2.93 -5.76 16.20
CA PRO A 67 2.35 -5.45 17.51
C PRO A 67 3.24 -4.55 18.38
N ARG A 68 4.56 -4.72 18.26
CA ARG A 68 5.56 -3.85 18.89
C ARG A 68 6.06 -2.84 17.87
N SER A 69 5.31 -1.75 17.71
CA SER A 69 5.70 -0.61 16.87
C SER A 69 5.80 0.69 17.65
N ARG A 70 6.32 1.73 16.99
CA ARG A 70 6.34 3.10 17.48
C ARG A 70 5.02 3.83 17.26
N LEU A 71 4.13 3.29 16.42
CA LEU A 71 2.78 3.81 16.26
C LEU A 71 2.03 3.64 17.59
N ARG A 72 1.28 4.66 18.02
CA ARG A 72 0.56 4.64 19.30
C ARG A 72 -0.95 4.49 19.10
N GLU A 73 -1.40 4.80 17.89
CA GLU A 73 -2.76 4.75 17.41
C GLU A 73 -2.93 3.62 16.37
N GLY A 74 -4.18 3.34 15.99
CA GLY A 74 -4.49 2.49 14.84
C GLY A 74 -4.02 3.12 13.53
N LEU A 75 -3.76 2.29 12.52
CA LEU A 75 -3.31 2.76 11.21
C LEU A 75 -4.37 3.64 10.52
N ASP A 76 -5.64 3.32 10.74
CA ASP A 76 -6.82 4.09 10.35
C ASP A 76 -6.74 5.53 10.90
N ALA A 77 -6.70 5.67 12.23
CA ALA A 77 -6.61 6.97 12.89
C ALA A 77 -5.35 7.75 12.49
N HIS A 78 -4.23 7.04 12.30
CA HIS A 78 -2.98 7.65 11.85
C HIS A 78 -3.11 8.27 10.46
N PHE A 79 -3.67 7.53 9.50
CA PHE A 79 -3.85 8.04 8.14
C PHE A 79 -4.87 9.16 8.07
N ASP A 80 -5.98 9.08 8.80
CA ASP A 80 -6.98 10.15 8.83
C ASP A 80 -6.38 11.47 9.34
N THR A 81 -5.55 11.40 10.38
CA THR A 81 -4.91 12.58 10.98
C THR A 81 -3.78 13.13 10.10
N HIS A 82 -3.03 12.26 9.41
CA HIS A 82 -1.77 12.63 8.76
C HIS A 82 -1.78 12.48 7.23
N GLN A 83 -2.94 12.58 6.57
CA GLN A 83 -3.08 12.38 5.10
C GLN A 83 -2.00 13.09 4.27
N ALA A 84 -1.73 14.36 4.58
CA ALA A 84 -0.77 15.18 3.84
C ALA A 84 0.67 14.61 3.82
N LEU A 85 1.03 13.74 4.76
CA LEU A 85 2.33 13.06 4.76
C LEU A 85 2.42 11.96 3.68
N TYR A 86 1.28 11.38 3.30
CA TYR A 86 1.19 10.21 2.44
C TYR A 86 0.70 10.53 1.03
N THR A 87 -0.01 11.65 0.85
CA THR A 87 -0.58 12.07 -0.43
C THR A 87 0.42 12.88 -1.25
N ARG A 88 1.33 12.18 -1.94
CA ARG A 88 2.31 12.79 -2.84
C ARG A 88 2.19 12.23 -4.27
N GLY A 89 2.27 13.13 -5.25
CA GLY A 89 2.24 12.79 -6.67
C GLY A 89 0.97 12.05 -7.07
N ALA A 90 1.13 10.77 -7.43
CA ALA A 90 0.06 9.92 -7.95
C ALA A 90 -0.89 9.35 -6.86
N VAL A 91 -0.65 9.60 -5.57
CA VAL A 91 -1.52 9.16 -4.47
C VAL A 91 -2.34 10.36 -4.00
N ALA A 92 -3.63 10.40 -4.35
CA ALA A 92 -4.54 11.47 -3.93
C ALA A 92 -5.00 11.31 -2.48
N ARG A 93 -5.16 10.07 -2.02
CA ARG A 93 -5.66 9.71 -0.70
C ARG A 93 -5.17 8.32 -0.33
N ILE A 94 -4.90 8.11 0.96
CA ILE A 94 -4.71 6.77 1.54
C ILE A 94 -5.81 6.56 2.59
N HIS A 95 -6.29 5.33 2.77
CA HIS A 95 -7.30 5.03 3.79
C HIS A 95 -7.03 3.63 4.33
N ALA A 96 -7.30 3.42 5.61
CA ALA A 96 -7.21 2.11 6.24
C ALA A 96 -8.38 1.94 7.20
N GLU A 97 -8.82 0.70 7.37
CA GLU A 97 -9.82 0.32 8.36
C GLU A 97 -9.32 -0.93 9.08
N PRO A 98 -9.60 -1.07 10.40
CA PRO A 98 -9.30 -2.30 11.11
C PRO A 98 -10.05 -3.48 10.48
N ILE A 99 -9.37 -4.61 10.33
CA ILE A 99 -10.01 -5.84 9.90
C ILE A 99 -10.78 -6.42 11.08
N THR A 100 -12.10 -6.23 11.07
CA THR A 100 -13.03 -6.77 12.08
C THR A 100 -13.67 -8.11 11.67
N GLU A 101 -13.57 -8.43 10.37
CA GLU A 101 -14.03 -9.67 9.77
C GLU A 101 -12.94 -10.76 9.80
N THR A 102 -13.28 -12.00 9.41
CA THR A 102 -12.25 -13.06 9.31
C THR A 102 -11.17 -12.70 8.28
N PRO A 103 -9.89 -13.08 8.50
CA PRO A 103 -8.81 -12.84 7.54
C PRO A 103 -9.12 -13.34 6.14
N ARG A 104 -9.80 -14.51 6.05
CA ARG A 104 -10.28 -15.07 4.78
C ARG A 104 -11.21 -14.09 4.08
N ARG A 105 -12.26 -13.61 4.75
CA ARG A 105 -13.23 -12.70 4.14
C ARG A 105 -12.62 -11.38 3.72
N ALA A 106 -11.74 -10.81 4.55
CA ALA A 106 -10.99 -9.60 4.20
C ALA A 106 -10.13 -9.81 2.94
N ALA A 107 -9.35 -10.89 2.88
CA ALA A 107 -8.53 -11.21 1.71
C ALA A 107 -9.38 -11.44 0.44
N PHE A 108 -10.49 -12.18 0.55
CA PHE A 108 -11.40 -12.39 -0.60
C PHE A 108 -11.98 -11.07 -1.12
N TYR A 109 -12.38 -10.18 -0.23
CA TYR A 109 -12.91 -8.87 -0.61
C TYR A 109 -11.84 -7.98 -1.25
N LEU A 110 -10.66 -7.91 -0.63
CA LEU A 110 -9.55 -7.06 -1.07
C LEU A 110 -8.88 -7.56 -2.35
N PHE A 111 -8.93 -8.86 -2.65
CA PHE A 111 -8.31 -9.44 -3.83
C PHE A 111 -9.33 -9.84 -4.91
N LYS A 112 -10.54 -9.25 -4.86
CA LYS A 112 -11.62 -9.46 -5.84
C LYS A 112 -11.18 -9.18 -7.29
N SER A 113 -10.24 -8.27 -7.53
CA SER A 113 -9.77 -7.93 -8.88
C SER A 113 -8.94 -9.06 -9.51
N LEU A 114 -8.13 -9.76 -8.72
CA LEU A 114 -7.45 -11.00 -9.14
C LEU A 114 -8.47 -12.10 -9.47
N GLN A 115 -9.45 -12.32 -8.58
CA GLN A 115 -10.49 -13.33 -8.79
C GLN A 115 -11.31 -13.07 -10.07
N ARG A 116 -11.56 -11.79 -10.37
CA ARG A 116 -12.27 -11.34 -11.57
C ARG A 116 -11.38 -11.24 -12.81
N ARG A 117 -10.10 -11.63 -12.71
CA ARG A 117 -9.10 -11.56 -13.79
C ARG A 117 -8.97 -10.15 -14.40
N ARG A 118 -9.19 -9.12 -13.59
CA ARG A 118 -8.94 -7.72 -13.95
C ARG A 118 -7.52 -7.26 -13.60
N ALA A 119 -6.83 -8.06 -12.79
CA ALA A 119 -5.44 -7.91 -12.41
C ALA A 119 -4.79 -9.30 -12.47
N ASP A 120 -3.48 -9.33 -12.71
CA ASP A 120 -2.65 -10.53 -12.63
C ASP A 120 -1.75 -10.48 -11.38
N PHE A 121 -1.04 -11.57 -11.10
CA PHE A 121 -0.12 -11.63 -9.96
C PHE A 121 1.09 -10.68 -10.11
N ASP A 122 1.51 -10.35 -11.33
CA ASP A 122 2.60 -9.41 -11.61
C ASP A 122 2.24 -7.96 -11.25
N SER A 123 0.95 -7.67 -11.19
CA SER A 123 0.43 -6.37 -10.78
C SER A 123 0.36 -6.19 -9.25
N VAL A 124 0.50 -7.28 -8.48
CA VAL A 124 0.49 -7.26 -7.00
C VAL A 124 1.76 -6.58 -6.48
N ILE A 125 1.58 -5.73 -5.48
CA ILE A 125 2.68 -5.05 -4.78
C ILE A 125 2.78 -5.63 -3.38
N ILE A 126 3.94 -6.21 -3.06
CA ILE A 126 4.28 -6.69 -1.72
C ILE A 126 5.39 -5.78 -1.17
N LEU A 127 5.22 -5.27 0.04
CA LEU A 127 6.20 -4.46 0.76
C LEU A 127 6.37 -4.99 2.20
N PRO A 128 7.58 -4.94 2.79
CA PRO A 128 8.82 -4.45 2.19
C PRO A 128 9.31 -5.41 1.09
N ARG A 129 9.81 -4.84 -0.02
CA ARG A 129 10.46 -5.65 -1.07
C ARG A 129 11.66 -6.38 -0.48
N VAL A 130 11.90 -7.62 -0.92
CA VAL A 130 13.09 -8.32 -0.47
C VAL A 130 14.35 -7.65 -1.04
N ILE A 131 15.49 -7.71 -0.34
CA ILE A 131 16.72 -7.02 -0.78
C ILE A 131 17.15 -7.48 -2.18
N SER A 132 16.97 -8.77 -2.49
CA SER A 132 17.22 -9.32 -3.83
C SER A 132 16.37 -8.66 -4.93
N GLU A 133 15.12 -8.28 -4.64
CA GLU A 133 14.24 -7.54 -5.58
C GLU A 133 14.66 -6.07 -5.75
N LEU A 134 15.52 -5.55 -4.89
CA LEU A 134 16.11 -4.21 -5.04
C LEU A 134 17.32 -4.26 -5.97
N GLU A 135 18.10 -5.33 -5.93
CA GLU A 135 19.28 -5.56 -6.77
C GLU A 135 18.90 -5.72 -8.26
N ASP A 136 17.84 -6.49 -8.55
CA ASP A 136 17.30 -6.65 -9.92
C ASP A 136 16.83 -5.33 -10.57
N SER A 137 16.41 -4.35 -9.75
CA SER A 137 15.94 -3.05 -10.26
C SER A 137 17.06 -2.07 -10.61
N VAL A 138 18.30 -2.40 -10.26
CA VAL A 138 19.50 -1.60 -10.59
C VAL A 138 20.09 -2.05 -11.93
N GLU A 139 20.05 -3.34 -12.25
CA GLU A 139 20.59 -3.87 -13.52
C GLU A 139 19.83 -3.38 -14.76
N VAL A 140 18.53 -3.11 -14.65
CA VAL A 140 17.72 -2.63 -15.80
C VAL A 140 18.02 -1.16 -16.17
N ARG A 141 18.78 -0.42 -15.36
CA ARG A 141 19.16 0.97 -15.64
C ARG A 141 20.58 1.14 -16.19
N GLY A 142 21.27 0.04 -16.50
CA GLY A 142 22.69 0.02 -16.88
C GLY A 142 22.98 -0.41 -18.32
N VAL A 143 22.03 -0.35 -19.26
CA VAL A 143 22.30 -0.68 -20.67
C VAL A 143 21.84 0.45 -21.59
N HIS A 144 22.72 1.42 -21.79
CA HIS A 144 22.92 2.16 -23.04
C HIS A 144 24.35 2.69 -23.08
#